data_AF-A0A915M7R0-F1
#
_entry.id   AF-A0A915M7R0-F1
#
_cell.length_a   1.000
_cell.length_b   1.000
_cell.length_c   1.000
_cell.angle_alpha   90.00
_cell.angle_beta   90.00
_cell.angle_gamma   90.00
#
_symmetry.space_group_name_H-M   'P 1'
#
loop_
_entity.id
_entity.type
_entity.pdbx_description
1 polymer ?
#
loop_
_entity_poly.entity_id
_entity_poly.type
_entity_poly.pdbx_seq_one_letter_code
_entity_poly.pdbx_strand_id
1 'polypeptide(L)'
;MFKINQNESTPIILGWNNLIDNDNIIDIQTGLYNTDECKYECEYVTDKDLYMNATAIMFHIRAEHKDLPLKRFSNQLYIFFLDESPSYTYEHFKDVSPDFFNITMTYRVDSDIYYPYDTFVPCNGKCHVDEFWSEKEVLEKVRRKSKLAMKAFSDCSTPSKRENLIAELGRLIKIDLYGNCPGNTKCDFEYCLNQELGEMVINLVYVPLNAHKIDPDGNLTVLLILGLFNSN
;
A
#
# COMPACT_ATOMS: atom_id res chain seq x y z
N MET A 1 -18.60 3.91 -16.90
CA MET A 1 -18.69 2.45 -17.12
C MET A 1 -18.02 2.15 -18.45
N PHE A 2 -16.73 1.78 -18.42
CA PHE A 2 -15.98 1.44 -19.63
C PHE A 2 -16.42 0.07 -20.12
N LYS A 3 -16.97 0.00 -21.33
CA LYS A 3 -17.33 -1.26 -21.98
C LYS A 3 -16.10 -1.76 -22.72
N ILE A 4 -15.41 -2.74 -22.15
CA ILE A 4 -14.43 -3.54 -22.89
C ILE A 4 -15.23 -4.49 -23.78
N ASN A 5 -15.04 -4.38 -25.09
CA ASN A 5 -15.76 -5.15 -26.09
C ASN A 5 -15.22 -6.59 -26.08
N GLN A 6 -16.07 -7.60 -25.87
CA GLN A 6 -15.66 -9.02 -25.77
C GLN A 6 -15.19 -9.65 -27.09
N ASN A 7 -14.91 -8.84 -28.12
CA ASN A 7 -14.54 -9.29 -29.46
C ASN A 7 -13.19 -8.71 -29.94
N GLU A 8 -12.43 -8.07 -29.05
CA GLU A 8 -11.06 -7.61 -29.27
C GLU A 8 -10.09 -8.50 -28.49
N SER A 9 -8.85 -8.60 -28.97
CA SER A 9 -7.74 -9.25 -28.27
C SER A 9 -7.69 -8.85 -26.79
N THR A 10 -7.28 -9.76 -25.92
CA THR A 10 -7.12 -9.51 -24.47
C THR A 10 -6.44 -8.16 -24.22
N PRO A 11 -7.04 -7.25 -23.43
CA PRO A 11 -6.46 -5.93 -23.19
C PRO A 11 -5.08 -6.02 -22.54
N ILE A 12 -4.12 -5.28 -23.08
CA ILE A 12 -2.76 -5.19 -22.52
C ILE A 12 -2.69 -4.02 -21.54
N ILE A 13 -2.21 -4.30 -20.32
CA ILE A 13 -1.87 -3.33 -19.29
C ILE A 13 -0.34 -3.29 -19.15
N LEU A 14 0.26 -2.17 -19.55
CA LEU A 14 1.70 -1.96 -19.54
C LEU A 14 2.14 -1.15 -18.31
N GLY A 15 3.16 -1.64 -17.59
CA GLY A 15 3.83 -0.89 -16.53
C GLY A 15 5.02 -0.10 -17.08
N TRP A 16 4.96 1.22 -17.03
CA TRP A 16 5.95 2.07 -17.70
C TRP A 16 7.28 2.16 -16.95
N ASN A 17 7.25 2.25 -15.63
CA ASN A 17 8.43 2.52 -14.83
C ASN A 17 8.57 1.55 -13.67
N ASN A 18 9.82 1.42 -13.22
CA ASN A 18 10.18 0.62 -12.08
C ASN A 18 10.16 1.47 -10.82
N LEU A 19 9.83 0.82 -9.72
CA LEU A 19 9.89 1.38 -8.38
C LEU A 19 11.32 1.33 -7.83
N ILE A 20 11.50 1.90 -6.62
CA ILE A 20 12.81 2.14 -5.99
C ILE A 20 13.66 0.86 -5.87
N ASP A 21 13.03 -0.32 -5.79
CA ASP A 21 13.72 -1.62 -5.68
C ASP A 21 13.93 -2.34 -7.05
N ASN A 22 13.71 -1.64 -8.17
CA ASN A 22 13.73 -2.12 -9.56
C ASN A 22 12.57 -3.02 -9.99
N ASP A 23 11.63 -3.34 -9.10
CA ASP A 23 10.41 -4.04 -9.48
C ASP A 23 9.53 -3.13 -10.33
N ASN A 24 8.98 -3.66 -11.41
CA ASN A 24 8.04 -2.90 -12.22
C ASN A 24 6.72 -2.74 -11.45
N ILE A 25 6.04 -1.61 -11.64
CA ILE A 25 4.74 -1.36 -11.03
C ILE A 25 3.74 -2.51 -11.26
N ILE A 26 3.76 -3.14 -12.42
CA ILE A 26 2.87 -4.26 -12.74
C ILE A 26 3.23 -5.53 -11.95
N ASP A 27 4.52 -5.82 -11.77
CA ASP A 27 4.95 -7.00 -11.01
C ASP A 27 4.51 -6.88 -9.55
N ILE A 28 4.58 -5.68 -8.98
CA ILE A 28 4.07 -5.40 -7.64
C ILE A 28 2.56 -5.59 -7.60
N GLN A 29 1.81 -4.96 -8.51
CA GLN A 29 0.35 -5.04 -8.53
C GLN A 29 -0.14 -6.49 -8.70
N THR A 30 0.44 -7.25 -9.63
CA THR A 30 0.06 -8.65 -9.86
C THR A 30 0.55 -9.61 -8.77
N GLY A 31 1.63 -9.26 -8.05
CA GLY A 31 2.08 -10.01 -6.87
C GLY A 31 1.22 -9.76 -5.62
N LEU A 32 0.61 -8.59 -5.50
CA LEU A 32 -0.25 -8.22 -4.36
C LEU A 32 -1.67 -8.76 -4.48
N TYR A 33 -2.19 -8.87 -5.71
CA TYR A 33 -3.57 -9.29 -5.96
C TYR A 33 -3.62 -10.62 -6.70
N ASN A 34 -4.53 -11.50 -6.30
CA ASN A 34 -4.81 -12.71 -7.05
C ASN A 34 -5.57 -12.36 -8.34
N THR A 35 -4.84 -12.14 -9.44
CA THR A 35 -5.41 -11.75 -10.72
C THR A 35 -6.31 -12.84 -11.33
N ASP A 36 -6.18 -14.09 -10.88
CA ASP A 36 -7.03 -15.21 -11.35
C ASP A 36 -8.48 -15.10 -10.84
N GLU A 37 -8.72 -14.30 -9.79
CA GLU A 37 -10.06 -14.02 -9.28
C GLU A 37 -10.73 -12.82 -9.98
N CYS A 38 -10.00 -12.12 -10.86
CA CYS A 38 -10.56 -11.02 -11.63
C CYS A 38 -11.55 -11.54 -12.67
N LYS A 39 -12.76 -10.96 -12.68
CA LYS A 39 -13.81 -11.27 -13.67
C LYS A 39 -13.38 -11.01 -15.12
N TYR A 40 -12.40 -10.13 -15.33
CA TYR A 40 -11.90 -9.74 -16.63
C TYR A 40 -10.46 -10.19 -16.77
N GLU A 41 -10.16 -10.82 -17.90
CA GLU A 41 -8.80 -11.23 -18.25
C GLU A 41 -8.06 -10.07 -18.91
N CYS A 42 -6.85 -9.80 -18.42
CA CYS A 42 -5.93 -8.80 -18.96
C CYS A 42 -4.55 -9.43 -19.11
N GLU A 43 -3.79 -8.96 -20.09
CA GLU A 43 -2.37 -9.29 -20.21
C GLU A 43 -1.55 -8.19 -19.53
N TYR A 44 -0.75 -8.57 -18.54
CA TYR A 44 0.08 -7.66 -17.77
C TYR A 44 1.52 -7.74 -18.27
N VAL A 45 2.07 -6.61 -18.72
CA VAL A 45 3.39 -6.59 -19.37
C VAL A 45 4.26 -5.45 -18.85
N THR A 46 5.57 -5.65 -18.93
CA THR A 46 6.60 -4.64 -18.65
C THR A 46 7.41 -4.27 -19.89
N ASP A 47 7.19 -4.98 -21.00
CA ASP A 47 7.85 -4.74 -22.29
C ASP A 47 7.27 -3.50 -22.99
N LYS A 48 8.08 -2.44 -23.05
CA LYS A 48 7.72 -1.16 -23.67
C LYS A 48 7.53 -1.27 -25.18
N ASP A 49 8.01 -2.32 -25.85
CA ASP A 49 7.78 -2.52 -27.29
C ASP A 49 6.30 -2.76 -27.59
N LEU A 50 5.52 -3.23 -26.60
CA LEU A 50 4.07 -3.40 -26.69
C LEU A 50 3.28 -2.10 -26.46
N TYR A 51 3.96 -0.97 -26.24
CA TYR A 51 3.35 0.34 -25.97
C TYR A 51 2.25 0.70 -26.98
N MET A 52 2.46 0.47 -28.28
CA MET A 52 1.48 0.82 -29.33
C MET A 52 0.17 0.02 -29.22
N ASN A 53 0.24 -1.17 -28.63
CA ASN A 53 -0.89 -2.10 -28.51
C ASN A 53 -1.48 -2.09 -27.09
N ALA A 54 -0.82 -1.45 -26.13
CA ALA A 54 -1.29 -1.31 -24.77
C ALA A 54 -2.61 -0.54 -24.72
N THR A 55 -3.61 -1.09 -24.03
CA THR A 55 -4.90 -0.43 -23.77
C THR A 55 -4.78 0.54 -22.60
N ALA A 56 -4.03 0.15 -21.57
CA ALA A 56 -3.73 0.99 -20.42
C ALA A 56 -2.23 0.96 -20.13
N ILE A 57 -1.71 2.10 -19.69
CA ILE A 57 -0.30 2.27 -19.34
C ILE A 57 -0.25 2.92 -17.96
N MET A 58 0.41 2.24 -17.03
CA MET A 58 0.48 2.63 -15.63
C MET A 58 1.83 3.26 -15.32
N PHE A 59 1.80 4.43 -14.70
CA PHE A 59 2.99 5.19 -14.32
C PHE A 59 2.99 5.40 -12.81
N HIS A 60 4.02 4.89 -12.13
CA HIS A 60 4.28 5.25 -10.75
C HIS A 60 4.83 6.68 -10.68
N ILE A 61 4.14 7.57 -9.96
CA ILE A 61 4.47 9.00 -9.99
C ILE A 61 5.71 9.36 -9.17
N ARG A 62 6.15 8.48 -8.26
CA ARG A 62 7.45 8.65 -7.57
C ARG A 62 8.67 8.20 -8.39
N ALA A 63 8.50 7.57 -9.55
CA ALA A 63 9.63 7.10 -10.34
C ALA A 63 10.17 8.18 -11.29
N GLU A 64 11.43 8.05 -11.71
CA GLU A 64 12.02 8.94 -12.71
C GLU A 64 11.30 8.81 -14.07
N HIS A 65 11.31 9.91 -14.84
CA HIS A 65 10.44 10.12 -16.00
C HIS A 65 11.23 10.54 -17.25
N LYS A 66 12.50 10.11 -17.34
CA LYS A 66 13.41 10.54 -18.42
C LYS A 66 13.00 10.05 -19.81
N ASP A 67 12.13 9.05 -19.90
CA ASP A 67 11.78 8.34 -21.13
C ASP A 67 10.28 8.32 -21.43
N LEU A 68 9.48 9.26 -20.90
CA LEU A 68 8.03 9.26 -21.13
C LEU A 68 7.67 9.31 -22.64
N PRO A 69 6.60 8.61 -23.06
CA PRO A 69 6.16 8.60 -24.45
C PRO A 69 5.67 10.00 -24.87
N LEU A 70 6.19 10.50 -26.00
CA LEU A 70 5.89 11.86 -26.48
C LEU A 70 4.47 12.05 -27.05
N LYS A 71 3.78 10.98 -27.41
CA LYS A 71 2.44 11.03 -28.03
C LYS A 71 1.56 9.91 -27.51
N ARG A 72 0.49 10.27 -26.80
CA ARG A 72 -0.57 9.35 -26.40
C ARG A 72 -1.54 9.07 -27.54
N PHE A 73 -1.91 7.81 -27.75
CA PHE A 73 -3.00 7.47 -28.67
C PHE A 73 -4.36 7.64 -28.00
N SER A 74 -5.37 8.05 -28.79
CA SER A 74 -6.71 8.37 -28.26
C SER A 74 -7.43 7.18 -27.61
N ASN A 75 -7.04 5.95 -27.96
CA ASN A 75 -7.56 4.70 -27.42
C ASN A 75 -6.80 4.19 -26.18
N GLN A 76 -5.81 4.95 -25.67
CA GLN A 76 -5.00 4.54 -24.52
C GLN A 76 -5.37 5.29 -23.25
N LEU A 77 -5.40 4.54 -22.15
CA LEU A 77 -5.53 5.06 -20.80
C LEU A 77 -4.15 5.24 -20.18
N TYR A 78 -3.83 6.46 -19.77
CA TYR A 78 -2.61 6.80 -19.07
C TYR A 78 -2.95 6.99 -17.61
N ILE A 79 -2.57 6.01 -16.80
CA ILE A 79 -2.94 5.90 -15.40
C ILE A 79 -1.87 6.59 -14.55
N PHE A 80 -2.27 7.64 -13.85
CA PHE A 80 -1.51 8.27 -12.78
C PHE A 80 -1.62 7.40 -11.53
N PHE A 81 -0.58 6.64 -11.19
CA PHE A 81 -0.59 5.77 -10.01
C PHE A 81 0.24 6.34 -8.85
N LEU A 82 -0.44 6.60 -7.74
CA LEU A 82 0.19 7.08 -6.51
C LEU A 82 -0.55 6.51 -5.31
N ASP A 83 0.15 5.71 -4.53
CA ASP A 83 -0.27 5.29 -3.21
C ASP A 83 0.29 6.23 -2.12
N GLU A 84 1.45 6.84 -2.35
CA GLU A 84 2.16 7.65 -1.36
C GLU A 84 1.53 9.01 -1.00
N SER A 85 1.74 9.39 0.26
CA SER A 85 1.22 10.66 0.78
C SER A 85 1.83 11.88 0.06
N PRO A 86 1.18 13.05 0.10
CA PRO A 86 1.60 14.23 -0.67
C PRO A 86 3.05 14.65 -0.35
N SER A 87 3.45 14.53 0.91
CA SER A 87 4.79 14.87 1.38
C SER A 87 5.89 13.95 0.82
N TYR A 88 5.53 12.78 0.28
CA TYR A 88 6.45 11.79 -0.29
C TYR A 88 6.24 11.56 -1.80
N THR A 89 5.35 12.32 -2.44
CA THR A 89 5.08 12.21 -3.89
C THR A 89 6.28 12.65 -4.74
N TYR A 90 7.13 13.54 -4.21
CA TYR A 90 8.24 14.20 -4.91
C TYR A 90 7.81 14.97 -6.17
N GLU A 91 8.66 15.88 -6.65
CA GLU A 91 8.35 16.70 -7.83
C GLU A 91 8.82 16.06 -9.15
N HIS A 92 8.86 14.72 -9.23
CA HIS A 92 9.31 14.07 -10.46
C HIS A 92 8.40 14.41 -11.65
N PHE A 93 7.10 14.67 -11.46
CA PHE A 93 6.20 14.94 -12.59
C PHE A 93 5.89 16.41 -12.84
N LYS A 94 6.63 17.35 -12.22
CA LYS A 94 6.32 18.79 -12.33
C LYS A 94 6.41 19.34 -13.77
N ASP A 95 7.27 18.75 -14.59
CA ASP A 95 7.52 19.18 -15.97
C ASP A 95 6.68 18.40 -16.99
N VAL A 96 5.87 17.44 -16.52
CA VAL A 96 4.94 16.68 -17.36
C VAL A 96 3.67 17.49 -17.58
N SER A 97 3.17 17.48 -18.81
CA SER A 97 1.96 18.23 -19.16
C SER A 97 0.76 17.79 -18.29
N PRO A 98 -0.08 18.71 -17.79
CA PRO A 98 -1.24 18.36 -16.98
C PRO A 98 -2.26 17.43 -17.65
N ASP A 99 -2.27 17.36 -18.98
CA ASP A 99 -3.15 16.52 -19.80
C ASP A 99 -2.53 15.18 -20.22
N PHE A 100 -1.33 14.87 -19.72
CA PHE A 100 -0.62 13.64 -20.03
C PHE A 100 -1.38 12.41 -19.52
N PHE A 101 -1.87 12.48 -18.28
CA PHE A 101 -2.69 11.44 -17.66
C PHE A 101 -4.17 11.69 -17.87
N ASN A 102 -4.93 10.62 -18.10
CA ASN A 102 -6.39 10.70 -18.29
C ASN A 102 -7.17 9.81 -17.32
N ILE A 103 -6.48 9.02 -16.49
CA ILE A 103 -7.05 8.21 -15.42
C ILE A 103 -6.17 8.39 -14.18
N THR A 104 -6.80 8.53 -13.03
CA THR A 104 -6.14 8.58 -11.73
C THR A 104 -6.39 7.28 -10.95
N MET A 105 -5.35 6.72 -10.35
CA MET A 105 -5.42 5.55 -9.48
C MET A 105 -4.66 5.83 -8.18
N THR A 106 -5.37 6.29 -7.15
CA THR A 106 -4.78 6.72 -5.86
C THR A 106 -5.67 6.41 -4.67
N TYR A 107 -5.16 6.62 -3.46
CA TYR A 107 -5.93 6.50 -2.21
C TYR A 107 -7.00 7.58 -2.03
N ARG A 108 -7.06 8.60 -2.90
CA ARG A 108 -8.12 9.61 -2.81
C ARG A 108 -9.44 9.07 -3.34
N VAL A 109 -10.50 9.29 -2.58
CA VAL A 109 -11.87 8.84 -2.93
C VAL A 109 -12.43 9.47 -4.22
N ASP A 110 -11.84 10.56 -4.69
CA ASP A 110 -12.20 11.24 -5.94
C ASP A 110 -11.33 10.84 -7.14
N SER A 111 -10.49 9.81 -7.00
CA SER A 111 -9.77 9.21 -8.13
C SER A 111 -10.72 8.40 -9.02
N ASP A 112 -10.41 8.34 -10.32
CA ASP A 112 -11.14 7.50 -11.29
C ASP A 112 -11.15 6.02 -10.86
N ILE A 113 -10.03 5.57 -10.29
CA ILE A 113 -9.84 4.26 -9.67
C ILE A 113 -9.41 4.49 -8.22
N TYR A 114 -10.28 4.16 -7.27
CA TYR A 114 -9.96 4.23 -5.85
C TYR A 114 -9.03 3.07 -5.45
N TYR A 115 -7.81 3.41 -5.05
CA TYR A 115 -6.76 2.48 -4.65
C TYR A 115 -6.22 2.87 -3.26
N PRO A 116 -6.92 2.52 -2.17
CA PRO A 116 -6.41 2.77 -0.83
C PRO A 116 -5.25 1.83 -0.51
N TYR A 117 -4.35 2.26 0.37
CA TYR A 117 -3.29 1.39 0.91
C TYR A 117 -3.85 0.11 1.54
N ASP A 118 -4.90 0.26 2.33
CA ASP A 118 -5.62 -0.83 2.97
C ASP A 118 -7.05 -0.36 3.28
N THR A 119 -7.98 -1.29 3.43
CA THR A 119 -9.38 -0.98 3.72
C THR A 119 -10.00 -1.98 4.67
N PHE A 120 -10.62 -1.47 5.74
CA PHE A 120 -11.50 -2.27 6.58
C PHE A 120 -12.87 -2.37 5.93
N VAL A 121 -13.25 -3.56 5.49
CA VAL A 121 -14.57 -3.82 4.91
C VAL A 121 -15.47 -4.53 5.94
N PRO A 122 -16.72 -4.06 6.16
CA PRO A 122 -17.63 -4.75 7.04
C PRO A 122 -17.91 -6.16 6.54
N CYS A 123 -17.82 -7.13 7.46
CA CYS A 123 -18.17 -8.50 7.16
C CYS A 123 -19.69 -8.67 7.07
N ASN A 124 -20.29 -8.38 5.92
CA ASN A 124 -21.73 -8.49 5.68
C ASN A 124 -22.17 -9.95 5.44
N GLY A 125 -21.71 -10.90 6.27
CA GLY A 125 -22.04 -12.32 6.19
C GLY A 125 -21.41 -13.07 5.01
N LYS A 126 -20.38 -12.50 4.37
CA LYS A 126 -19.67 -13.08 3.21
C LYS A 126 -18.26 -13.55 3.52
N CYS A 127 -17.71 -13.19 4.68
CA CYS A 127 -16.38 -13.62 5.08
C CYS A 127 -16.44 -15.08 5.52
N HIS A 128 -15.36 -15.82 5.28
CA HIS A 128 -15.21 -17.16 5.82
C HIS A 128 -15.12 -17.10 7.36
N VAL A 129 -15.58 -18.14 8.06
CA VAL A 129 -15.57 -18.19 9.54
C VAL A 129 -14.15 -18.06 10.11
N ASP A 130 -13.14 -18.43 9.32
CA ASP A 130 -11.73 -18.30 9.66
C ASP A 130 -11.19 -16.85 9.51
N GLU A 131 -12.02 -15.91 9.03
CA GLU A 131 -11.66 -14.50 8.79
C GLU A 131 -12.10 -13.55 9.92
N PHE A 132 -12.78 -14.04 10.96
CA PHE A 132 -13.17 -13.22 12.10
C PHE A 132 -13.11 -13.99 13.42
N TRP A 133 -12.65 -13.32 14.48
CA TRP A 133 -12.64 -13.87 15.83
C TRP A 133 -13.93 -13.51 16.56
N SER A 134 -14.51 -14.48 17.27
CA SER A 134 -15.55 -14.22 18.25
C SER A 134 -15.00 -13.36 19.40
N GLU A 135 -15.88 -12.63 20.08
CA GLU A 135 -15.51 -11.83 21.26
C GLU A 135 -14.76 -12.68 22.32
N LYS A 136 -15.16 -13.94 22.49
CA LYS A 136 -14.48 -14.86 23.41
C LYS A 136 -13.04 -15.15 22.96
N GLU A 137 -12.83 -15.44 21.69
CA GLU A 137 -11.48 -15.70 21.14
C GLU A 137 -10.61 -14.44 21.22
N VAL A 138 -11.19 -13.28 20.92
CA VAL A 138 -10.55 -11.97 21.11
C VAL A 138 -10.07 -11.81 22.55
N LEU A 139 -10.96 -12.00 23.53
CA LEU A 139 -10.63 -11.87 24.95
C LEU A 139 -9.58 -12.88 25.42
N GLU A 140 -9.65 -14.13 24.94
CA GLU A 140 -8.65 -15.17 25.26
C GLU A 140 -7.28 -14.87 24.65
N LYS A 141 -7.23 -14.31 23.44
CA LYS A 141 -5.98 -13.85 22.81
C LYS A 141 -5.41 -12.65 23.56
N VAL A 142 -6.21 -11.63 23.85
CA VAL A 142 -5.77 -10.41 24.57
C VAL A 142 -5.26 -10.74 25.98
N ARG A 143 -5.94 -11.63 26.72
CA ARG A 143 -5.51 -12.04 28.08
C ARG A 143 -4.14 -12.72 28.13
N ARG A 144 -3.70 -13.31 27.02
CA ARG A 144 -2.38 -13.98 26.91
C ARG A 144 -1.26 -13.01 26.55
N LYS A 145 -1.59 -11.82 26.04
CA LYS A 145 -0.61 -10.79 25.69
C LYS A 145 0.05 -10.27 26.96
N SER A 146 1.38 -10.18 26.95
CA SER A 146 2.19 -9.79 28.10
C SER A 146 2.67 -8.34 28.02
N LYS A 147 2.62 -7.73 26.83
CA LYS A 147 3.12 -6.39 26.54
C LYS A 147 1.99 -5.46 26.09
N LEU A 148 2.08 -4.19 26.50
CA LEU A 148 1.01 -3.22 26.28
C LEU A 148 1.01 -2.68 24.85
N ALA A 149 2.09 -2.02 24.45
CA ALA A 149 2.16 -1.33 23.18
C ALA A 149 3.57 -1.35 22.59
N MET A 150 3.65 -1.39 21.25
CA MET A 150 4.90 -1.17 20.54
C MET A 150 4.76 -0.19 19.39
N LYS A 151 5.90 0.38 19.00
CA LYS A 151 6.10 1.17 17.79
C LYS A 151 7.06 0.46 16.86
N ALA A 152 6.72 0.36 15.58
CA ALA A 152 7.60 -0.15 14.53
C ALA A 152 7.51 0.74 13.27
N PHE A 153 8.53 1.58 13.08
CA PHE A 153 8.72 2.36 11.85
C PHE A 153 10.20 2.61 11.60
N SER A 154 10.59 2.75 10.33
CA SER A 154 11.96 2.98 9.87
C SER A 154 12.30 4.45 9.62
N ASP A 155 11.30 5.29 9.31
CA ASP A 155 11.47 6.73 9.11
C ASP A 155 11.26 7.50 10.43
N CYS A 156 12.33 8.15 10.87
CA CYS A 156 12.51 8.72 12.21
C CYS A 156 12.24 10.22 12.30
N SER A 157 12.08 10.89 11.16
CA SER A 157 11.83 12.32 11.10
C SER A 157 10.78 12.58 10.04
N THR A 158 9.52 12.56 10.45
CA THR A 158 8.41 12.63 9.50
C THR A 158 7.80 14.03 9.42
N PRO A 159 7.17 14.38 8.28
CA PRO A 159 6.36 15.59 8.17
C PRO A 159 5.17 15.60 9.14
N SER A 160 4.58 14.43 9.43
CA SER A 160 3.44 14.29 10.35
C SER A 160 3.82 14.41 11.83
N LYS A 161 5.12 14.40 12.15
CA LYS A 161 5.63 14.42 13.52
C LYS A 161 5.11 13.28 14.38
N ARG A 162 4.80 12.13 13.77
CA ARG A 162 4.33 10.94 14.49
C ARG A 162 5.32 10.52 15.58
N GLU A 163 6.61 10.76 15.39
CA GLU A 163 7.66 10.51 16.38
C GLU A 163 7.45 11.31 17.69
N ASN A 164 6.92 12.54 17.60
CA ASN A 164 6.62 13.36 18.78
C ASN A 164 5.44 12.80 19.55
N LEU A 165 4.40 12.32 18.85
CA LEU A 165 3.26 11.66 19.48
C LEU A 165 3.70 10.40 20.24
N ILE A 166 4.55 9.57 19.64
CA ILE A 166 5.11 8.40 20.31
C ILE A 166 5.94 8.80 21.54
N ALA A 167 6.71 9.89 21.46
CA ALA A 167 7.49 10.38 22.59
C ALA A 167 6.61 10.86 23.76
N GLU A 168 5.53 11.60 23.49
CA GLU A 168 4.58 12.03 24.53
C GLU A 168 3.80 10.85 25.12
N LEU A 169 3.34 9.91 24.29
CA LEU A 169 2.65 8.71 24.77
C LEU A 169 3.59 7.83 25.62
N GLY A 170 4.87 7.74 25.24
CA GLY A 170 5.89 6.99 25.97
C GLY A 170 6.16 7.51 27.39
N ARG A 171 5.72 8.74 27.73
CA ARG A 171 5.77 9.28 29.09
C ARG A 171 4.63 8.79 29.97
N LEU A 172 3.50 8.40 29.36
CA LEU A 172 2.28 8.00 30.04
C LEU A 172 2.15 6.49 30.13
N ILE A 173 2.58 5.78 29.08
CA ILE A 173 2.51 4.33 28.97
C ILE A 173 3.84 3.77 28.47
N LYS A 174 4.17 2.53 28.85
CA LYS A 174 5.33 1.84 28.30
C LYS A 174 5.07 1.48 26.84
N ILE A 175 5.94 1.97 25.94
CA ILE A 175 5.92 1.65 24.52
C ILE A 175 7.27 1.04 24.16
N ASP A 176 7.27 -0.19 23.66
CA ASP A 176 8.48 -0.84 23.17
C ASP A 176 8.81 -0.34 21.75
N LEU A 177 10.06 0.10 21.53
CA LEU A 177 10.47 0.82 20.31
C LEU A 177 11.32 -0.06 19.40
N TYR A 178 10.80 -0.36 18.21
CA TYR A 178 11.46 -1.19 17.20
C TYR A 178 11.70 -0.44 15.88
N GLY A 179 12.62 -0.94 15.06
CA GLY A 179 12.97 -0.42 13.73
C GLY A 179 14.33 0.28 13.69
N ASN A 180 14.59 1.00 12.59
CA ASN A 180 15.93 1.54 12.28
C ASN A 180 16.26 2.87 12.95
N CYS A 181 15.37 3.40 13.78
CA CYS A 181 15.59 4.69 14.43
C CYS A 181 16.62 4.63 15.56
N PRO A 182 17.38 5.71 15.81
CA PRO A 182 18.32 5.76 16.91
C PRO A 182 17.64 5.45 18.26
N GLY A 183 18.26 4.59 19.06
CA GLY A 183 17.72 4.18 20.36
C GLY A 183 16.66 3.07 20.31
N ASN A 184 16.22 2.65 19.13
CA ASN A 184 15.29 1.54 18.98
C ASN A 184 16.02 0.19 18.96
N THR A 185 15.31 -0.86 19.38
CA THR A 185 15.73 -2.23 19.16
C THR A 185 15.68 -2.53 17.67
N LYS A 186 16.84 -2.92 17.10
CA LYS A 186 16.91 -3.41 15.73
C LYS A 186 16.11 -4.69 15.61
N CYS A 187 15.25 -4.75 14.60
CA CYS A 187 14.29 -5.81 14.42
C CYS A 187 14.02 -5.91 12.92
N ASP A 188 14.31 -7.06 12.32
CA ASP A 188 13.90 -7.34 10.96
C ASP A 188 12.37 -7.47 10.88
N PHE A 189 11.81 -7.10 9.72
CA PHE A 189 10.36 -7.09 9.51
C PHE A 189 9.75 -8.50 9.37
N GLU A 190 10.55 -9.50 8.99
CA GLU A 190 10.05 -10.83 8.61
C GLU A 190 9.94 -11.79 9.80
N TYR A 191 10.87 -11.74 10.75
CA TYR A 191 10.94 -12.68 11.86
C TYR A 191 10.73 -11.99 13.21
N CYS A 192 11.55 -10.99 13.52
CA CYS A 192 11.51 -10.32 14.81
C CYS A 192 10.19 -9.56 15.01
N LEU A 193 9.74 -8.79 14.01
CA LEU A 193 8.53 -7.99 14.15
C LEU A 193 7.28 -8.87 14.32
N ASN A 194 7.17 -9.94 13.55
CA ASN A 194 6.04 -10.89 13.65
C ASN A 194 5.95 -11.55 15.02
N GLN A 195 7.08 -11.92 15.62
CA GLN A 195 7.10 -12.44 16.99
C GLN A 195 6.62 -11.40 18.01
N GLU A 196 7.09 -10.16 17.89
CA GLU A 196 6.74 -9.10 18.83
C GLU A 196 5.27 -8.67 18.72
N LEU A 197 4.71 -8.61 17.50
CA LEU A 197 3.27 -8.39 17.28
C LEU A 197 2.41 -9.43 18.03
N GLY A 198 2.90 -10.67 18.11
CA GLY A 198 2.29 -11.78 18.85
C GLY A 198 2.16 -11.55 20.36
N GLU A 199 2.98 -10.69 20.96
CA GLU A 199 3.02 -10.43 22.41
C GLU A 199 2.29 -9.15 22.84
N MET A 200 1.97 -8.27 21.89
CA MET A 200 1.43 -6.94 22.15
C MET A 200 -0.10 -6.90 22.11
N VAL A 201 -0.69 -6.06 22.95
CA VAL A 201 -2.11 -5.70 22.88
C VAL A 201 -2.35 -4.64 21.80
N ILE A 202 -1.50 -3.61 21.74
CA ILE A 202 -1.62 -2.46 20.83
C ILE A 202 -0.38 -2.36 19.96
N ASN A 203 -0.57 -2.27 18.65
CA ASN A 203 0.51 -2.12 17.69
C ASN A 203 0.38 -0.77 16.96
N LEU A 204 1.36 0.12 17.19
CA LEU A 204 1.50 1.42 16.53
C LEU A 204 2.48 1.25 15.36
N VAL A 205 1.97 0.74 14.25
CA VAL A 205 2.81 0.43 13.07
C VAL A 205 2.56 1.45 11.99
N TYR A 206 3.63 1.87 11.32
CA TYR A 206 3.54 2.40 9.97
C TYR A 206 3.84 1.26 9.02
N VAL A 207 2.87 0.90 8.20
CA VAL A 207 2.97 -0.21 7.28
C VAL A 207 3.54 0.32 5.96
N PRO A 208 4.81 0.03 5.59
CA PRO A 208 5.21 0.11 4.20
C PRO A 208 4.53 -1.01 3.40
N LEU A 209 4.34 -0.77 2.11
CA LEU A 209 3.64 -1.53 1.06
C LEU A 209 3.81 -3.07 1.02
N ASN A 210 4.71 -3.67 1.81
CA ASN A 210 4.96 -5.12 1.79
C ASN A 210 4.41 -5.87 3.01
N ALA A 211 3.67 -5.23 3.91
CA ALA A 211 3.13 -5.90 5.10
C ALA A 211 1.73 -6.52 4.89
N HIS A 212 1.49 -7.11 3.72
CA HIS A 212 0.24 -7.83 3.42
C HIS A 212 0.01 -9.08 4.28
N LYS A 213 0.95 -9.39 5.18
CA LYS A 213 0.86 -10.48 6.16
C LYS A 213 1.34 -10.00 7.53
N ILE A 214 0.69 -8.99 8.11
CA ILE A 214 0.95 -8.61 9.52
C ILE A 214 0.51 -9.70 10.50
N ASP A 215 -0.22 -10.72 10.02
CA ASP A 215 -0.64 -11.82 10.88
C ASP A 215 -0.91 -13.13 10.10
N PRO A 216 0.13 -13.84 9.62
CA PRO A 216 -0.03 -15.14 8.99
C PRO A 216 -0.53 -16.23 9.96
N ASP A 217 -0.46 -15.98 11.28
CA ASP A 217 -0.76 -16.95 12.35
C ASP A 217 -2.12 -16.69 13.03
N GLY A 218 -2.87 -15.65 12.63
CA GLY A 218 -4.16 -15.30 13.22
C GLY A 218 -4.10 -14.77 14.66
N ASN A 219 -3.01 -14.14 15.07
CA ASN A 219 -2.86 -13.33 16.28
C ASN A 219 -3.53 -11.94 16.20
N LEU A 220 -4.72 -11.83 16.82
CA LEU A 220 -5.38 -10.54 17.06
C LEU A 220 -4.40 -9.47 17.56
N THR A 221 -4.29 -8.43 16.74
CA THR A 221 -3.51 -7.22 16.95
C THR A 221 -4.43 -6.03 16.75
N VAL A 222 -4.52 -5.14 17.75
CA VAL A 222 -5.14 -3.83 17.53
C VAL A 222 -4.11 -2.96 16.83
N LEU A 223 -4.25 -2.85 15.50
CA LEU A 223 -3.43 -1.95 14.70
C LEU A 223 -4.01 -0.54 14.79
N LEU A 224 -3.32 0.36 15.47
CA LEU A 224 -3.65 1.77 15.45
C LEU A 224 -2.72 2.46 14.44
N ILE A 225 -3.20 2.64 13.21
CA ILE A 225 -2.48 3.39 12.19
C ILE A 225 -2.54 4.87 12.57
N LEU A 226 -1.42 5.40 13.07
CA LEU A 226 -1.26 6.83 13.34
C LEU A 226 -0.98 7.57 12.03
N GLY A 227 -2.00 7.67 11.18
CA GLY A 227 -1.99 8.50 9.98
C GLY A 227 -2.39 9.94 10.31
N LEU A 228 -1.45 10.75 10.83
CA LEU A 228 -1.65 12.20 10.85
C LEU A 228 -1.34 12.75 9.45
N PHE A 229 -2.34 12.71 8.58
CA PHE A 229 -2.29 13.44 7.31
C PHE A 229 -2.46 14.94 7.62
N ASN A 230 -1.38 15.70 7.53
CA ASN A 230 -1.50 17.16 7.47
C ASN A 230 -2.05 17.52 6.09
N SER A 231 -3.36 17.76 6.02
CA SER A 231 -3.97 18.54 4.94
C SER A 231 -3.81 20.02 5.30
N ASN A 232 -2.95 20.74 4.57
CA ASN A 232 -3.08 22.19 4.41
C ASN A 232 -3.64 22.47 3.03
#